data_AF-A0A376KVS5-F1
#
_entry.id   AF-A0A376KVS5-F1
#
_cell.length_a   1.000
_cell.length_b   1.000
_cell.length_c   1.000
_cell.angle_alpha   90.00
_cell.angle_beta   90.00
_cell.angle_gamma   90.00
#
_symmetry.space_group_name_H-M   'P 1'
#
loop_
_entity.id
_entity.type
_entity.pdbx_description
1 polymer ?
#
loop_
_entity_poly.entity_id
_entity_poly.type
_entity_poly.pdbx_seq_one_letter_code
_entity_poly.pdbx_strand_id
1 'polypeptide(L)'
;MAVYEYPTFATSGFSLVFFLLLGGILWFIPVGLCAAEMATVDGWEEGGVFAWVSNTLGPRWGFAAISFGYLQIAIGFIPMLYFVLGALSYILKWPALNEDPITKTIAALIILWALALTQFGGTKYTARIAKVGFFAGILLPAFILIALAAIYLHSGAPVAIEMDSKTFFPDFSKVGTLVVFVAFILSYMGVEASATHVNEMSNPGATIHWLCYC
;
A
#
# COMPACT_ATOMS: atom_id res chain seq x y z
N MET A 1 -1.65 4.54 -0.19
CA MET A 1 -0.31 4.35 -0.78
C MET A 1 0.70 4.05 0.31
N ALA A 2 1.46 2.98 0.15
CA ALA A 2 2.43 2.48 1.10
C ALA A 2 3.80 3.14 0.93
N VAL A 3 4.18 4.06 1.82
CA VAL A 3 5.47 4.77 1.74
C VAL A 3 6.68 3.83 1.81
N TYR A 4 6.52 2.64 2.40
CA TYR A 4 7.55 1.62 2.45
C TYR A 4 7.87 0.98 1.08
N GLU A 5 7.05 1.21 0.05
CA GLU A 5 7.27 0.66 -1.31
C GLU A 5 8.06 1.60 -2.22
N TYR A 6 8.24 2.87 -1.83
CA TYR A 6 8.96 3.86 -2.64
C TYR A 6 10.38 3.44 -3.07
N PRO A 7 11.19 2.79 -2.21
CA PRO A 7 12.50 2.29 -2.64
C PRO A 7 12.39 1.27 -3.77
N THR A 8 11.40 0.38 -3.72
CA THR A 8 11.16 -0.62 -4.77
C THR A 8 10.67 0.05 -6.05
N PHE A 9 9.78 1.05 -5.98
CA PHE A 9 9.36 1.82 -7.16
C PHE A 9 10.51 2.55 -7.84
N ALA A 10 11.45 3.07 -7.05
CA ALA A 10 12.62 3.75 -7.58
C ALA A 10 13.52 2.83 -8.42
N THR A 11 13.50 1.51 -8.20
CA THR A 11 14.26 0.54 -9.04
C THR A 11 13.77 0.50 -10.49
N SER A 12 12.53 0.91 -10.75
CA SER A 12 11.96 1.02 -12.10
C SER A 12 12.41 2.30 -12.83
N GLY A 13 13.03 3.25 -12.13
CA GLY A 13 13.35 4.56 -12.70
C GLY A 13 12.09 5.27 -13.22
N PHE A 14 12.18 5.92 -14.38
CA PHE A 14 11.07 6.70 -14.95
C PHE A 14 9.85 5.85 -15.34
N SER A 15 10.03 4.55 -15.60
CA SER A 15 8.92 3.63 -15.90
C SER A 15 7.94 3.39 -14.75
N LEU A 16 8.25 3.84 -13.52
CA LEU A 16 7.31 3.81 -12.40
C LEU A 16 6.01 4.56 -12.72
N VAL A 17 6.09 5.65 -13.50
CA VAL A 17 4.91 6.44 -13.88
C VAL A 17 4.00 5.62 -14.80
N PHE A 18 4.60 4.89 -15.75
CA PHE A 18 3.86 3.97 -16.62
C PHE A 18 3.15 2.88 -15.79
N PHE A 19 3.84 2.25 -14.84
CA PHE A 19 3.24 1.20 -14.01
C PHE A 19 2.14 1.71 -13.08
N LEU A 20 2.29 2.91 -12.52
CA LEU A 20 1.24 3.55 -11.72
C LEU A 20 0.00 3.86 -12.57
N LEU A 21 0.18 4.40 -13.78
CA LEU A 21 -0.94 4.65 -14.69
C LEU A 21 -1.63 3.35 -15.12
N LEU A 22 -0.84 2.32 -15.45
CA LEU A 22 -1.35 1.01 -15.84
C LEU A 22 -2.15 0.37 -14.69
N GLY A 23 -1.58 0.34 -13.48
CA GLY A 23 -2.24 -0.19 -12.29
C GLY A 23 -3.48 0.62 -11.91
N GLY A 24 -3.42 1.94 -12.00
CA GLY A 24 -4.56 2.82 -11.76
C GLY A 24 -5.73 2.54 -12.70
N ILE A 25 -5.47 2.58 -14.01
CA ILE A 25 -6.53 2.51 -15.03
C ILE A 25 -7.05 1.08 -15.22
N LEU A 26 -6.17 0.08 -15.26
CA LEU A 26 -6.56 -1.29 -15.60
C LEU A 26 -6.89 -2.17 -14.38
N TRP A 27 -6.53 -1.73 -13.17
CA TRP A 27 -6.75 -2.52 -11.96
C TRP A 27 -7.53 -1.76 -10.89
N PHE A 28 -7.02 -0.62 -10.43
CA PHE A 28 -7.63 0.13 -9.33
C PHE A 28 -9.05 0.62 -9.66
N ILE A 29 -9.22 1.27 -10.83
CA ILE A 29 -10.54 1.76 -11.26
C ILE A 29 -11.54 0.59 -11.43
N PRO A 30 -11.26 -0.48 -12.19
CA PRO A 30 -12.18 -1.61 -12.32
C PRO A 30 -12.53 -2.27 -10.98
N VAL A 31 -11.53 -2.51 -10.12
CA VAL A 31 -11.77 -3.14 -8.81
C VAL A 31 -12.61 -2.24 -7.92
N GLY A 32 -12.32 -0.94 -7.88
CA GLY A 32 -13.08 0.03 -7.09
C GLY A 32 -14.54 0.15 -7.56
N LEU A 33 -14.77 0.21 -8.87
CA LEU A 33 -16.13 0.30 -9.45
C LEU A 33 -16.95 -0.97 -9.16
N CYS A 34 -16.39 -2.16 -9.41
CA CYS A 34 -17.08 -3.41 -9.13
C CYS A 34 -17.35 -3.60 -7.63
N ALA A 35 -16.37 -3.28 -6.76
CA ALA A 35 -16.54 -3.35 -5.32
C ALA A 35 -17.64 -2.38 -4.83
N ALA A 36 -17.68 -1.16 -5.36
CA ALA A 36 -18.71 -0.18 -5.03
C ALA A 36 -20.10 -0.64 -5.48
N GLU A 37 -20.24 -1.15 -6.70
CA GLU A 37 -21.52 -1.69 -7.20
C GLU A 37 -22.05 -2.82 -6.30
N MET A 38 -21.19 -3.79 -5.96
CA MET A 38 -21.55 -4.89 -5.07
C MET A 38 -21.86 -4.44 -3.64
N ALA A 39 -21.20 -3.39 -3.15
CA ALA A 39 -21.43 -2.81 -1.82
C ALA A 39 -22.78 -2.09 -1.70
N THR A 40 -23.36 -1.65 -2.83
CA THR A 40 -24.65 -0.93 -2.88
C THR A 40 -25.85 -1.83 -3.12
N VAL A 41 -25.66 -3.15 -3.23
CA VAL A 41 -26.77 -4.10 -3.38
C VAL A 41 -27.49 -4.28 -2.05
N ASP A 42 -28.83 -4.15 -2.07
CA ASP A 42 -29.69 -4.31 -0.88
C ASP A 42 -29.41 -5.64 -0.16
N GLY A 43 -29.03 -5.55 1.12
CA GLY A 43 -28.72 -6.69 1.98
C GLY A 43 -27.26 -7.19 1.90
N TRP A 44 -26.41 -6.56 1.10
CA TRP A 44 -24.98 -6.89 0.98
C TRP A 44 -24.06 -5.82 1.59
N GLU A 45 -24.61 -4.75 2.17
CA GLU A 45 -23.91 -3.54 2.56
C GLU A 45 -22.88 -3.78 3.68
N GLU A 46 -23.27 -4.57 4.69
CA GLU A 46 -22.44 -4.81 5.89
C GLU A 46 -21.48 -6.00 5.74
N GLY A 47 -21.67 -6.83 4.71
CA GLY A 47 -20.99 -8.12 4.60
C GLY A 47 -19.66 -8.09 3.87
N GLY A 48 -19.33 -6.98 3.20
CA GLY A 48 -18.08 -6.80 2.45
C GLY A 48 -17.83 -7.90 1.42
N VAL A 49 -16.55 -8.13 1.10
CA VAL A 49 -16.13 -9.12 0.08
C VAL A 49 -16.67 -10.52 0.37
N PHE A 50 -16.82 -10.91 1.64
CA PHE A 50 -17.42 -12.19 2.01
C PHE A 50 -18.85 -12.31 1.48
N ALA A 51 -19.71 -11.32 1.74
CA ALA A 51 -21.10 -11.37 1.28
C ALA A 51 -21.19 -11.28 -0.24
N TRP A 52 -20.41 -10.42 -0.88
CA TRP A 52 -20.49 -10.25 -2.34
C TRP A 52 -20.14 -11.55 -3.08
N VAL A 53 -19.09 -12.24 -2.64
CA VAL A 53 -18.65 -13.50 -3.24
C VAL A 53 -19.54 -14.67 -2.81
N SER A 54 -19.98 -14.70 -1.55
CA SER A 54 -20.85 -15.78 -1.04
C SER A 54 -22.23 -15.79 -1.73
N ASN A 55 -22.80 -14.62 -1.99
CA ASN A 55 -24.12 -14.51 -2.63
C ASN A 55 -24.07 -14.79 -4.15
N THR A 56 -22.92 -14.58 -4.81
CA THR A 56 -22.79 -14.76 -6.26
C THR A 56 -22.24 -16.14 -6.64
N LEU A 57 -21.20 -16.60 -5.94
CA LEU A 57 -20.47 -17.84 -6.26
C LEU A 57 -20.71 -18.96 -5.24
N GLY A 58 -21.27 -18.64 -4.08
CA GLY A 58 -21.60 -19.59 -3.02
C GLY A 58 -20.64 -19.50 -1.80
N PRO A 59 -21.04 -20.11 -0.67
CA PRO A 59 -20.40 -19.88 0.63
C PRO A 59 -18.94 -20.34 0.70
N ARG A 60 -18.57 -21.40 -0.04
CA ARG A 60 -17.18 -21.89 -0.09
C ARG A 60 -16.23 -20.84 -0.68
N TRP A 61 -16.67 -20.13 -1.71
CA TRP A 61 -15.88 -19.09 -2.37
C TRP A 61 -15.87 -17.80 -1.57
N GLY A 62 -16.97 -17.45 -0.93
CA GLY A 62 -17.02 -16.34 0.04
C GLY A 62 -15.99 -16.51 1.14
N PHE A 63 -15.94 -17.70 1.76
CA PHE A 63 -14.96 -18.01 2.80
C PHE A 63 -13.51 -17.94 2.28
N ALA A 64 -13.24 -18.44 1.08
CA ALA A 64 -11.91 -18.36 0.48
C ALA A 64 -11.49 -16.89 0.23
N ALA A 65 -12.39 -16.06 -0.30
CA ALA A 65 -12.11 -14.66 -0.62
C ALA A 65 -11.76 -13.83 0.63
N ILE A 66 -12.54 -13.94 1.71
CA ILE A 66 -12.22 -13.23 2.95
C ILE A 66 -10.94 -13.77 3.62
N SER A 67 -10.68 -15.07 3.49
CA SER A 67 -9.44 -15.69 3.99
C SER A 67 -8.21 -15.14 3.27
N PHE A 68 -8.29 -14.88 1.96
CA PHE A 68 -7.19 -14.25 1.22
C PHE A 68 -6.93 -12.81 1.70
N GLY A 69 -7.97 -12.02 1.99
CA GLY A 69 -7.79 -10.69 2.57
C GLY A 69 -7.03 -10.73 3.91
N TYR A 70 -7.38 -11.68 4.78
CA TYR A 70 -6.68 -11.87 6.05
C TYR A 70 -5.22 -12.35 5.86
N LEU A 71 -5.00 -13.38 5.05
CA LEU A 71 -3.66 -13.94 4.82
C LEU A 71 -2.73 -12.93 4.12
N GLN A 72 -3.28 -12.11 3.22
CA GLN A 72 -2.53 -11.06 2.55
C GLN A 72 -1.98 -10.05 3.55
N ILE A 73 -2.78 -9.61 4.54
CA ILE A 73 -2.30 -8.67 5.57
C ILE A 73 -1.26 -9.34 6.47
N ALA A 74 -1.47 -10.62 6.83
CA ALA A 74 -0.53 -11.37 7.67
C ALA A 74 0.88 -11.43 7.05
N ILE A 75 0.96 -11.65 5.73
CA ILE A 75 2.24 -11.66 4.99
C ILE A 75 2.70 -10.22 4.69
N GLY A 76 1.77 -9.33 4.35
CA GLY A 76 2.01 -7.91 4.05
C GLY A 76 2.56 -7.10 5.23
N PHE A 77 2.53 -7.66 6.44
CA PHE A 77 3.18 -7.09 7.61
C PHE A 77 4.72 -7.15 7.53
N ILE A 78 5.28 -8.11 6.77
CA ILE A 78 6.74 -8.30 6.67
C ILE A 78 7.44 -7.09 6.05
N PRO A 79 7.01 -6.55 4.89
CA PRO A 79 7.56 -5.31 4.33
C PRO A 79 7.55 -4.13 5.31
N MET A 80 6.47 -3.99 6.10
CA MET A 80 6.35 -2.91 7.10
C MET A 80 7.40 -3.06 8.21
N LEU A 81 7.62 -4.29 8.70
CA LEU A 81 8.66 -4.56 9.70
C LEU A 81 10.06 -4.26 9.16
N TYR A 82 10.34 -4.61 7.89
CA TYR A 82 11.61 -4.30 7.26
C TYR A 82 11.85 -2.81 7.11
N PHE A 83 10.81 -2.04 6.81
CA PHE A 83 10.88 -0.58 6.79
C PHE A 83 11.22 -0.02 8.18
N VAL A 84 10.57 -0.50 9.24
CA VAL A 84 10.86 -0.09 10.63
C VAL A 84 12.30 -0.42 11.01
N LEU A 85 12.78 -1.63 10.71
CA LEU A 85 14.16 -2.04 10.99
C LEU A 85 15.18 -1.24 10.18
N GLY A 86 14.88 -0.92 8.93
CA GLY A 86 15.69 -0.03 8.11
C GLY A 86 15.80 1.37 8.72
N ALA A 87 14.69 1.96 9.14
CA ALA A 87 14.69 3.25 9.82
C ALA A 87 15.47 3.21 11.15
N LEU A 88 15.28 2.18 11.96
CA LEU A 88 16.02 1.99 13.22
C LEU A 88 17.52 1.80 12.98
N SER A 89 17.90 1.08 11.92
CA SER A 89 19.30 0.89 11.53
C SER A 89 20.01 2.23 11.29
N TYR A 90 19.37 3.16 10.59
CA TYR A 90 19.90 4.51 10.37
C TYR A 90 19.96 5.34 11.64
N ILE A 91 18.92 5.31 12.49
CA ILE A 91 18.85 6.10 13.73
C ILE A 91 19.91 5.63 14.74
N LEU A 92 20.05 4.32 14.92
CA LEU A 92 20.96 3.72 15.90
C LEU A 92 22.38 3.52 15.36
N LYS A 93 22.64 3.87 14.08
CA LYS A 93 23.88 3.57 13.36
C LYS A 93 24.27 2.09 13.46
N TRP A 94 23.29 1.20 13.38
CA TRP A 94 23.46 -0.23 13.52
C TRP A 94 23.07 -0.95 12.22
N PRO A 95 24.02 -1.13 11.26
CA PRO A 95 23.73 -1.68 9.94
C PRO A 95 23.25 -3.13 9.97
N ALA A 96 23.67 -3.91 10.97
CA ALA A 96 23.27 -5.32 11.10
C ALA A 96 21.75 -5.51 11.24
N LEU A 97 20.99 -4.51 11.70
CA LEU A 97 19.52 -4.57 11.73
C LEU A 97 18.89 -4.68 10.33
N ASN A 98 19.59 -4.22 9.28
CA ASN A 98 19.10 -4.30 7.91
C ASN A 98 19.81 -5.37 7.07
N GLU A 99 21.11 -5.59 7.33
CA GLU A 99 21.97 -6.46 6.54
C GLU A 99 22.06 -7.90 7.03
N ASP A 100 22.10 -8.13 8.35
CA ASP A 100 22.21 -9.49 8.91
C ASP A 100 20.83 -10.14 9.05
N PRO A 101 20.53 -11.23 8.30
CA PRO A 101 19.21 -11.85 8.32
C PRO A 101 18.79 -12.37 9.70
N ILE A 102 19.75 -12.84 10.51
CA ILE A 102 19.45 -13.40 11.83
C ILE A 102 19.04 -12.28 12.78
N THR A 103 19.85 -11.22 12.87
CA THR A 103 19.53 -10.03 13.68
C THR A 103 18.22 -9.40 13.23
N LYS A 104 18.00 -9.26 11.92
CA LYS A 104 16.76 -8.72 11.34
C LYS A 104 15.53 -9.54 11.73
N THR A 105 15.62 -10.86 11.68
CA THR A 105 14.51 -11.77 12.04
C THR A 105 14.17 -11.70 13.53
N ILE A 106 15.19 -11.74 14.40
CA ILE A 106 15.00 -11.64 15.86
C ILE A 106 14.38 -10.29 16.22
N ALA A 107 14.91 -9.19 15.66
CA ALA A 107 14.38 -7.85 15.89
C ALA A 107 12.94 -7.70 15.37
N ALA A 108 12.63 -8.24 14.19
CA ALA A 108 11.28 -8.24 13.63
C ALA A 108 10.28 -8.97 14.55
N LEU A 109 10.66 -10.14 15.08
CA LEU A 109 9.83 -10.91 16.02
C LEU A 109 9.59 -10.15 17.33
N ILE A 110 10.63 -9.52 17.89
CA ILE A 110 10.52 -8.69 19.10
C ILE A 110 9.52 -7.55 18.88
N ILE A 111 9.64 -6.83 17.76
CA ILE A 111 8.74 -5.71 17.44
C ILE A 111 7.31 -6.22 17.23
N LEU A 112 7.12 -7.30 16.47
CA LEU A 112 5.80 -7.88 16.21
C LEU A 112 5.10 -8.27 17.50
N TRP A 113 5.77 -9.01 18.38
CA TRP A 113 5.18 -9.45 19.65
C TRP A 113 4.98 -8.32 20.63
N ALA A 114 5.88 -7.33 20.67
CA ALA A 114 5.69 -6.12 21.48
C ALA A 114 4.41 -5.39 21.03
N LEU A 115 4.22 -5.19 19.72
CA LEU A 115 3.00 -4.60 19.18
C LEU A 115 1.76 -5.43 19.51
N ALA A 116 1.82 -6.75 19.33
CA ALA A 116 0.70 -7.65 19.67
C ALA A 116 0.29 -7.53 21.15
N LEU A 117 1.26 -7.54 22.07
CA LEU A 117 1.01 -7.39 23.51
C LEU A 117 0.36 -6.04 23.85
N THR A 118 0.77 -4.96 23.17
CA THR A 118 0.11 -3.64 23.38
C THR A 118 -1.34 -3.65 22.91
N GLN A 119 -1.67 -4.39 21.84
CA GLN A 119 -3.03 -4.47 21.31
C GLN A 119 -3.94 -5.37 22.15
N PHE A 120 -3.40 -6.39 22.84
CA PHE A 120 -4.20 -7.21 23.77
C PHE A 120 -4.74 -6.41 24.98
N GLY A 121 -4.09 -5.30 25.35
CA GLY A 121 -4.58 -4.38 26.39
C GLY A 121 -5.77 -3.51 25.98
N GLY A 122 -6.26 -3.64 24.75
CA GLY A 122 -7.40 -2.92 24.19
C GLY A 122 -7.02 -1.87 23.14
N THR A 123 -7.93 -1.60 22.21
CA THR A 123 -7.69 -0.77 21.02
C THR A 123 -8.08 0.70 21.18
N LYS A 124 -8.44 1.12 22.39
CA LYS A 124 -9.00 2.46 22.68
C LYS A 124 -8.11 3.61 22.20
N TYR A 125 -6.78 3.46 22.27
CA TYR A 125 -5.82 4.49 21.87
C TYR A 125 -5.27 4.29 20.45
N THR A 126 -5.50 3.13 19.83
CA THR A 126 -4.90 2.75 18.55
C THR A 126 -5.26 3.75 17.45
N ALA A 127 -6.52 4.18 17.37
CA ALA A 127 -6.95 5.16 16.37
C ALA A 127 -6.29 6.54 16.54
N ARG A 128 -6.07 6.99 17.79
CA ARG A 128 -5.44 8.29 18.06
C ARG A 128 -3.94 8.25 17.76
N ILE A 129 -3.27 7.17 18.17
CA ILE A 129 -1.85 6.94 17.89
C ILE A 129 -1.62 6.86 16.37
N ALA A 130 -2.47 6.11 15.66
CA ALA A 130 -2.38 5.98 14.20
C ALA A 130 -2.55 7.34 13.50
N LYS A 131 -3.52 8.17 13.91
CA LYS A 131 -3.70 9.52 13.33
C LYS A 131 -2.45 10.39 13.54
N VAL A 132 -1.95 10.50 14.77
CA VAL A 132 -0.76 11.31 15.07
C VAL A 132 0.47 10.76 14.36
N GLY A 133 0.66 9.44 14.38
CA GLY A 133 1.75 8.75 13.70
C GLY A 133 1.72 8.93 12.19
N PHE A 134 0.53 8.97 11.57
CA PHE A 134 0.39 9.25 10.15
C PHE A 134 0.84 10.68 9.80
N PHE A 135 0.38 11.68 10.54
CA PHE A 135 0.77 13.07 10.29
C PHE A 135 2.26 13.31 10.55
N ALA A 136 2.77 12.88 11.70
CA ALA A 136 4.15 13.12 12.11
C ALA A 136 5.16 12.22 11.40
N GLY A 137 4.80 10.96 11.15
CA GLY A 137 5.72 9.92 10.65
C GLY A 137 5.65 9.66 9.16
N ILE A 138 4.56 10.04 8.48
CA ILE A 138 4.41 9.80 7.03
C ILE A 138 4.29 11.12 6.27
N LEU A 139 3.32 11.96 6.62
CA LEU A 139 3.00 13.16 5.85
C LEU A 139 4.12 14.20 5.95
N LEU A 140 4.65 14.44 7.16
CA LEU A 140 5.74 15.38 7.38
C LEU A 140 7.04 14.96 6.65
N PRO A 141 7.54 13.70 6.77
CA PRO A 141 8.71 13.27 6.00
C PRO A 141 8.50 13.31 4.49
N ALA A 142 7.31 12.99 3.99
CA ALA A 142 7.01 13.09 2.55
C ALA A 142 7.13 14.54 2.05
N PHE A 143 6.61 15.51 2.80
CA PHE A 143 6.76 16.93 2.45
C PHE A 143 8.22 17.39 2.46
N ILE A 144 8.98 16.99 3.49
CA ILE A 144 10.42 17.29 3.59
C ILE A 144 11.19 16.70 2.40
N LEU A 145 10.87 15.46 2.01
CA LEU A 145 11.49 14.78 0.87
C LEU A 145 11.21 15.53 -0.45
N ILE A 146 9.97 15.93 -0.68
CA ILE A 146 9.59 16.69 -1.89
C ILE A 146 10.32 18.03 -1.94
N ALA A 147 10.37 18.76 -0.82
CA ALA A 147 11.07 20.03 -0.74
C ALA A 147 12.59 19.87 -0.99
N LEU A 148 13.23 18.87 -0.39
CA LEU A 148 14.63 18.55 -0.62
C LEU A 148 14.91 18.17 -2.08
N ALA A 149 14.05 17.34 -2.68
CA ALA A 149 14.18 16.95 -4.09
C ALA A 149 14.06 18.17 -5.02
N ALA A 150 13.12 19.08 -4.75
CA ALA A 150 12.97 20.31 -5.51
C ALA A 150 14.21 21.20 -5.41
N ILE A 151 14.75 21.41 -4.20
CA ILE A 151 15.98 22.18 -3.99
C ILE A 151 17.17 21.53 -4.70
N TYR A 152 17.29 20.21 -4.62
CA TYR A 152 18.35 19.44 -5.28
C TYR A 152 18.31 19.61 -6.80
N LEU A 153 17.12 19.53 -7.41
CA LEU A 153 16.91 19.78 -8.84
C LEU A 153 17.32 21.21 -9.26
N HIS A 154 17.03 22.22 -8.44
CA HIS A 154 17.43 23.60 -8.72
C HIS A 154 18.93 23.84 -8.56
N SER A 155 19.62 23.06 -7.73
CA SER A 155 21.06 23.19 -7.51
C SER A 155 21.93 22.69 -8.67
N GLY A 156 21.33 22.09 -9.71
CA GLY A 156 22.03 21.57 -10.89
C GLY A 156 22.86 20.32 -10.61
N ALA A 157 22.63 19.65 -9.47
CA ALA A 157 23.27 18.40 -9.13
C ALA A 157 22.88 17.27 -10.13
N PRO A 158 23.78 16.30 -10.38
CA PRO A 158 23.52 15.24 -11.35
C PRO A 158 22.32 14.40 -10.90
N VAL A 159 21.25 14.43 -11.69
CA VAL A 159 20.07 13.60 -11.44
C VAL A 159 20.41 12.15 -11.80
N ALA A 160 20.28 11.23 -10.84
CA ALA A 160 20.61 9.82 -11.02
C ALA A 160 19.65 9.06 -11.95
N ILE A 161 18.59 9.71 -12.43
CA ILE A 161 17.54 9.12 -13.27
C ILE A 161 17.47 9.92 -14.58
N GLU A 162 17.61 9.22 -15.70
CA GLU A 162 17.34 9.78 -17.03
C GLU A 162 15.82 9.76 -17.28
N MET A 163 15.21 10.95 -17.35
CA MET A 163 13.81 11.14 -17.71
C MET A 163 13.70 11.38 -19.22
N ASP A 164 13.59 10.31 -19.99
CA ASP A 164 13.39 10.36 -21.45
C ASP A 164 12.18 9.51 -21.84
N SER A 165 11.59 9.83 -22.98
CA SER A 165 10.54 9.04 -23.66
C SER A 165 10.91 7.55 -23.79
N LYS A 166 12.20 7.23 -23.95
CA LYS A 166 12.70 5.85 -24.03
C LYS A 166 12.77 5.12 -22.69
N THR A 167 12.88 5.84 -21.57
CA THR A 167 12.91 5.25 -20.22
C THR A 167 11.52 5.18 -19.59
N PHE A 168 10.50 5.76 -20.25
CA PHE A 168 9.10 5.69 -19.82
C PHE A 168 8.51 4.29 -19.99
N PHE A 169 8.76 3.64 -21.14
CA PHE A 169 8.29 2.29 -21.37
C PHE A 169 9.26 1.27 -20.74
N PRO A 170 8.75 0.35 -19.90
CA PRO A 170 9.59 -0.70 -19.31
C PRO A 170 10.17 -1.63 -20.39
N ASP A 171 11.39 -2.11 -20.18
CA ASP A 171 11.96 -3.16 -21.04
C ASP A 171 11.35 -4.51 -20.65
N PHE A 172 10.35 -4.94 -21.41
CA PHE A 172 9.66 -6.22 -21.23
C PHE A 172 10.53 -7.44 -21.58
N SER A 173 11.71 -7.25 -22.18
CA SER A 173 12.66 -8.34 -22.44
C SER A 173 13.29 -8.86 -21.15
N LYS A 174 13.26 -8.06 -20.08
CA LYS A 174 13.82 -8.41 -18.76
C LYS A 174 12.74 -8.91 -17.82
N VAL A 175 12.92 -10.13 -17.31
CA VAL A 175 11.98 -10.76 -16.37
C VAL A 175 11.80 -9.92 -15.10
N GLY A 176 12.85 -9.26 -14.62
CA GLY A 176 12.80 -8.42 -13.42
C GLY A 176 11.82 -7.25 -13.52
N THR A 177 11.59 -6.73 -14.73
CA THR A 177 10.68 -5.60 -14.97
C THR A 177 9.23 -5.91 -14.57
N LEU A 178 8.79 -7.14 -14.84
CA LEU A 178 7.44 -7.62 -14.46
C LEU A 178 7.32 -7.88 -12.95
N VAL A 179 8.41 -8.21 -12.26
CA VAL A 179 8.38 -8.45 -10.81
C VAL A 179 8.11 -7.16 -10.05
N VAL A 180 8.64 -6.02 -10.51
CA VAL A 180 8.39 -4.71 -9.88
C VAL A 180 6.90 -4.34 -9.96
N PHE A 181 6.18 -4.79 -11.00
CA PHE A 181 4.74 -4.58 -11.15
C PHE A 181 3.92 -5.09 -9.95
N VAL A 182 4.38 -6.15 -9.27
CA VAL A 182 3.72 -6.69 -8.07
C VAL A 182 3.64 -5.65 -6.96
N ALA A 183 4.69 -4.86 -6.76
CA ALA A 183 4.69 -3.80 -5.75
C ALA A 183 3.69 -2.69 -6.11
N PHE A 184 3.58 -2.34 -7.40
CA PHE A 184 2.63 -1.32 -7.83
C PHE A 184 1.17 -1.75 -7.64
N ILE A 185 0.84 -3.00 -7.96
CA ILE A 185 -0.49 -3.55 -7.69
C ILE A 185 -0.78 -3.56 -6.19
N LEU A 186 0.19 -4.00 -5.37
CA LEU A 186 0.05 -4.03 -3.92
C LEU A 186 -0.30 -2.66 -3.33
N SER A 187 0.23 -1.58 -3.92
CA SER A 187 -0.04 -0.20 -3.50
C SER A 187 -1.50 0.24 -3.64
N TYR A 188 -2.24 -0.40 -4.55
CA TYR A 188 -3.66 -0.15 -4.85
C TYR A 188 -4.60 -1.14 -4.16
N MET A 189 -4.10 -2.26 -3.64
CA MET A 189 -4.90 -3.25 -2.94
C MET A 189 -5.53 -2.66 -1.65
N GLY A 190 -6.76 -3.07 -1.34
CA GLY A 190 -7.49 -2.65 -0.14
C GLY A 190 -8.62 -1.65 -0.39
N VAL A 191 -8.82 -1.19 -1.63
CA VAL A 191 -9.96 -0.33 -2.01
C VAL A 191 -11.31 -0.98 -1.67
N GLU A 192 -11.37 -2.31 -1.75
CA GLU A 192 -12.52 -3.14 -1.42
C GLU A 192 -12.97 -3.00 0.04
N ALA A 193 -12.05 -2.72 0.98
CA ALA A 193 -12.38 -2.53 2.38
C ALA A 193 -13.12 -1.21 2.65
N SER A 194 -12.88 -0.19 1.82
CA SER A 194 -13.57 1.09 1.91
C SER A 194 -14.90 1.13 1.17
N ALA A 195 -15.14 0.21 0.23
CA ALA A 195 -16.32 0.25 -0.64
C ALA A 195 -17.66 0.12 0.11
N THR A 196 -17.70 -0.54 1.27
CA THR A 196 -18.92 -0.61 2.12
C THR A 196 -19.37 0.75 2.66
N HIS A 197 -18.46 1.73 2.75
CA HIS A 197 -18.77 3.10 3.20
C HIS A 197 -19.45 3.94 2.11
N VAL A 198 -19.62 3.41 0.89
CA VAL A 198 -20.35 4.08 -0.19
C VAL A 198 -21.79 4.40 0.22
N ASN A 199 -22.41 3.54 1.05
CA ASN A 199 -23.77 3.75 1.54
C ASN A 199 -23.89 4.92 2.54
N GLU A 200 -22.77 5.36 3.13
CA GLU A 200 -22.72 6.55 3.99
C GLU A 200 -22.49 7.85 3.19
N MET A 201 -22.31 7.76 1.85
CA MET A 201 -22.10 8.92 0.99
C MET A 201 -23.41 9.57 0.55
N SER A 202 -23.48 10.91 0.58
CA SER A 202 -24.70 11.64 0.21
C SER A 202 -25.04 11.58 -1.30
N ASN A 203 -24.07 11.32 -2.19
CA ASN A 203 -24.29 11.18 -3.63
C ASN A 203 -23.34 10.13 -4.24
N PRO A 204 -23.64 8.82 -4.12
CA PRO A 204 -22.76 7.74 -4.55
C PRO A 204 -22.42 7.79 -6.05
N GLY A 205 -23.42 7.98 -6.93
CA GLY A 205 -23.23 7.86 -8.38
C GLY A 205 -22.22 8.84 -8.99
N ALA A 206 -22.25 10.11 -8.57
CA ALA A 206 -21.24 11.08 -9.00
C ALA A 206 -19.93 10.92 -8.22
N THR A 207 -20.01 10.65 -6.91
CA THR A 207 -18.84 10.69 -6.01
C THR A 207 -17.92 9.49 -6.18
N ILE A 208 -18.45 8.29 -6.47
CA ILE A 208 -17.64 7.10 -6.79
C ILE A 208 -16.83 7.33 -8.06
N HIS A 209 -17.45 7.90 -9.10
CA HIS A 209 -16.77 8.24 -10.34
C HIS A 209 -15.76 9.41 -10.20
N TRP A 210 -15.77 10.17 -9.10
CA TRP A 210 -14.72 11.16 -8.83
C TRP A 210 -13.63 10.60 -7.89
N LEU A 211 -13.99 9.77 -6.91
CA LEU A 211 -13.07 9.14 -5.97
C LEU A 211 -12.12 8.14 -6.63
N CYS A 212 -12.57 7.39 -7.65
CA CYS A 212 -11.69 6.47 -8.38
C CYS A 212 -10.66 7.18 -9.29
N TYR A 213 -10.81 8.48 -9.56
CA TYR A 213 -9.90 9.26 -10.40
C TYR A 213 -8.96 10.20 -9.60
N CYS A 214 -9.12 10.28 -8.26
CA CYS A 214 -8.25 11.02 -7.35
C CYS A 214 -7.21 10.09 -6.71
#